data_AF-A0A847BHW2-F1
#
_entry.id   AF-A0A847BHW2-F1
#
_cell.length_a   1.000
_cell.length_b   1.000
_cell.length_c   1.000
_cell.angle_alpha   90.00
_cell.angle_beta   90.00
_cell.angle_gamma   90.00
#
_symmetry.space_group_name_H-M   'P 1'
#
loop_
_entity.id
_entity.type
_entity.pdbx_description
1 polymer ?
#
loop_
_entity_poly.entity_id
_entity_poly.type
_entity_poly.pdbx_seq_one_letter_code
_entity_poly.pdbx_strand_id
1 'polypeptide(L)'
;MEKLYDLGITPSYSRPRVSNDNAFAESAFKTLKYRPGFPIDGFATLTEAQEWVQQFTEWYNHEHRHSALRYVTPSQRHNGEAKGILAQRREVFEAAKQRHPERWSGDIRKLSLPEIVHLNPERDPVPQAAGF
;
A
#
# COMPACT_ATOMS: atom_id res chain seq x y z
N MET A 1 -4.66 21.31 -19.11
CA MET A 1 -5.90 20.56 -19.39
C MET A 1 -5.86 19.98 -20.80
N GLU A 2 -5.46 20.75 -21.81
CA GLU A 2 -5.25 20.31 -23.21
C GLU A 2 -4.52 18.95 -23.30
N LYS A 3 -3.31 18.84 -22.75
CA LYS A 3 -2.53 17.59 -22.77
C LYS A 3 -3.19 16.37 -22.08
N LEU A 4 -4.05 16.56 -21.09
CA LEU A 4 -4.76 15.43 -20.46
C LEU A 4 -5.87 14.91 -21.37
N TYR A 5 -6.61 15.81 -22.01
CA TYR A 5 -7.63 15.45 -23.00
C TYR A 5 -7.03 14.83 -24.25
N ASP A 6 -5.88 15.34 -24.72
CA ASP A 6 -5.14 14.75 -25.84
C ASP A 6 -4.72 13.30 -25.58
N LEU A 7 -4.43 12.98 -24.31
CA LEU A 7 -4.10 11.62 -23.86
C LEU A 7 -5.33 10.79 -23.48
N GLY A 8 -6.54 11.31 -23.66
CA GLY A 8 -7.80 10.63 -23.30
C GLY A 8 -8.00 10.46 -21.79
N ILE A 9 -7.33 11.26 -20.96
CA ILE A 9 -7.42 11.20 -19.50
C ILE A 9 -8.49 12.18 -19.01
N THR A 10 -9.52 11.66 -18.35
CA THR A 10 -10.54 12.48 -17.69
C THR A 10 -10.01 12.95 -16.33
N PRO A 11 -9.80 14.26 -16.11
CA PRO A 11 -9.37 14.77 -14.83
C PRO A 11 -10.52 14.76 -13.82
N SER A 12 -10.21 14.36 -12.59
CA SER A 12 -11.09 14.46 -11.44
C SER A 12 -10.32 15.09 -10.28
N TYR A 13 -10.97 15.96 -9.50
CA TYR A 13 -10.34 16.73 -8.44
C TYR A 13 -10.96 16.40 -7.09
N SER A 14 -10.11 16.28 -6.08
CA SER A 14 -10.53 16.26 -4.68
C SER A 14 -11.27 17.55 -4.32
N ARG A 15 -12.16 17.46 -3.34
CA ARG A 15 -12.89 18.65 -2.87
C ARG A 15 -11.90 19.66 -2.27
N PRO A 16 -12.14 20.97 -2.47
CA PRO A 16 -11.28 21.99 -1.87
C PRO A 16 -11.20 21.83 -0.35
N ARG A 17 -9.97 21.82 0.17
CA ARG A 17 -9.66 21.72 1.62
C ARG A 17 -10.06 20.40 2.29
N VAL A 18 -10.13 19.31 1.53
CA VAL A 18 -10.46 17.98 2.04
C VAL A 18 -9.28 17.01 1.81
N SER A 19 -8.38 16.92 2.79
CA SER A 19 -7.15 16.13 2.71
C SER A 19 -7.39 14.61 2.58
N ASN A 20 -8.44 14.11 3.23
CA ASN A 20 -8.76 12.67 3.22
C ASN A 20 -9.32 12.17 1.87
N ASP A 21 -9.60 13.04 0.89
CA ASP A 21 -9.95 12.63 -0.47
C ASP A 21 -8.74 12.01 -1.21
N ASN A 22 -7.51 12.17 -0.70
CA ASN A 22 -6.28 11.60 -1.28
C ASN A 22 -5.39 10.86 -0.26
N ALA A 23 -6.00 10.14 0.70
CA ALA A 23 -5.25 9.54 1.81
C ALA A 23 -4.16 8.54 1.37
N PHE A 24 -4.27 7.93 0.18
CA PHE A 24 -3.22 7.07 -0.37
C PHE A 24 -1.94 7.85 -0.69
N ALA A 25 -2.04 9.00 -1.37
CA ALA A 25 -0.87 9.82 -1.66
C ALA A 25 -0.28 10.41 -0.38
N GLU A 26 -1.12 10.84 0.58
CA GLU A 26 -0.65 11.34 1.87
C GLU A 26 0.12 10.27 2.65
N SER A 27 -0.38 9.03 2.66
CA SER A 27 0.31 7.89 3.27
C SER A 27 1.67 7.64 2.61
N ALA A 28 1.75 7.70 1.27
CA ALA A 28 3.02 7.56 0.55
C ALA A 28 4.01 8.68 0.89
N PHE A 29 3.57 9.94 0.95
CA PHE A 29 4.42 11.06 1.37
C PHE A 29 4.88 10.94 2.82
N LYS A 30 4.02 10.44 3.71
CA LYS A 30 4.42 10.14 5.08
C LYS A 30 5.51 9.07 5.09
N THR A 31 5.36 7.96 4.38
CA THR A 31 6.40 6.93 4.30
C THR A 31 7.73 7.49 3.78
N LEU A 32 7.68 8.34 2.75
CA LEU A 32 8.87 9.01 2.20
C LEU A 32 9.60 9.86 3.25
N LYS A 33 8.87 10.67 4.02
CA LYS A 33 9.46 11.61 5.00
C LYS A 33 9.94 10.94 6.28
N TYR A 34 9.27 9.87 6.70
CA TYR A 34 9.52 9.23 8.00
C TYR A 34 10.41 7.99 7.92
N ARG A 35 10.85 7.57 6.72
CA ARG A 35 11.82 6.48 6.61
C ARG A 35 13.21 6.91 7.09
N PRO A 36 14.03 5.97 7.60
CA PRO A 36 15.44 6.21 7.86
C PRO A 36 16.16 6.71 6.60
N GLY A 37 16.91 7.80 6.71
CA GLY A 37 17.69 8.37 5.60
C GLY A 37 17.01 9.50 4.82
N PHE A 38 15.81 9.96 5.23
CA PHE A 38 15.33 11.27 4.78
C PHE A 38 16.23 12.38 5.36
N PRO A 39 16.73 13.32 4.53
CA PRO A 39 17.63 14.36 5.02
C PRO A 39 16.85 15.43 5.79
N ILE A 40 17.08 15.51 7.10
CA ILE A 40 16.39 16.45 8.01
C ILE A 40 16.74 17.90 7.65
N ASP A 41 17.99 18.16 7.28
CA ASP A 41 18.48 19.49 6.90
C ASP A 41 18.13 19.87 5.45
N GLY A 42 17.45 18.98 4.72
CA GLY A 42 17.10 19.15 3.31
C GLY A 42 18.23 18.77 2.34
N PHE A 43 18.11 19.26 1.10
CA PHE A 43 19.06 18.99 0.01
C PHE A 43 19.78 20.27 -0.38
N ALA A 44 21.08 20.20 -0.68
CA ALA A 44 21.84 21.37 -1.09
C ALA A 44 21.56 21.74 -2.55
N THR A 45 21.19 20.76 -3.38
CA THR A 45 20.87 20.97 -4.79
C THR A 45 19.61 20.24 -5.24
N LEU A 46 19.02 20.69 -6.35
CA LEU A 46 17.90 19.99 -6.99
C LEU A 46 18.30 18.56 -7.42
N THR A 47 19.52 18.39 -7.92
CA THR A 47 20.03 17.09 -8.36
C THR A 47 20.06 16.09 -7.22
N GLU A 48 20.59 16.47 -6.05
CA GLU A 48 20.59 15.61 -4.86
C GLU A 48 19.16 15.21 -4.44
N ALA A 49 18.22 16.16 -4.49
CA ALA A 49 16.82 15.85 -4.18
C ALA A 49 16.23 14.84 -5.17
N GLN A 50 16.50 15.00 -6.46
CA GLN A 50 16.03 14.09 -7.51
C GLN A 50 16.63 12.68 -7.36
N GLU A 51 17.94 12.58 -7.15
CA GLU A 51 18.63 11.31 -6.94
C GLU A 51 18.11 10.58 -5.71
N TRP A 52 17.91 11.31 -4.60
CA TRP A 52 17.37 10.72 -3.38
C TRP A 52 15.94 10.21 -3.57
N VAL A 53 15.07 10.99 -4.24
CA VAL A 53 13.69 10.56 -4.52
C VAL A 53 13.69 9.34 -5.44
N GLN A 54 14.56 9.30 -6.46
CA GLN A 54 14.68 8.15 -7.34
C GLN A 54 15.09 6.88 -6.58
N GLN A 55 16.10 6.98 -5.71
CA GLN A 55 16.53 5.87 -4.85
C GLN A 55 15.40 5.42 -3.91
N PHE A 56 14.63 6.36 -3.36
CA PHE A 56 13.46 6.03 -2.55
C PHE A 56 12.40 5.28 -3.37
N THR A 57 12.09 5.74 -4.58
CA THR A 57 11.09 5.10 -5.44
C THR A 57 11.49 3.68 -5.81
N GLU A 58 12.75 3.46 -6.16
CA GLU A 58 13.29 2.13 -6.46
C GLU A 58 13.12 1.19 -5.27
N TRP A 59 13.64 1.61 -4.11
CA TRP A 59 13.52 0.86 -2.87
C TRP A 59 12.05 0.56 -2.49
N TYR A 60 11.18 1.57 -2.56
CA TYR A 60 9.77 1.45 -2.16
C TYR A 60 9.02 0.43 -3.03
N ASN A 61 9.31 0.40 -4.33
CA ASN A 61 8.63 -0.44 -5.31
C ASN A 61 9.21 -1.84 -5.43
N HIS A 62 10.53 -2.00 -5.26
CA HIS A 62 11.23 -3.24 -5.61
C HIS A 62 11.84 -3.98 -4.41
N GLU A 63 12.07 -3.30 -3.28
CA GLU A 63 12.71 -3.92 -2.11
C GLU A 63 11.79 -3.95 -0.88
N HIS A 64 11.09 -2.85 -0.62
CA HIS A 64 10.26 -2.71 0.58
C HIS A 64 9.01 -3.60 0.50
N ARG A 65 8.89 -4.49 1.48
CA ARG A 65 7.75 -5.42 1.59
C ARG A 65 6.68 -4.83 2.49
N HIS A 66 5.50 -4.62 1.93
CA HIS A 66 4.41 -3.92 2.61
C HIS A 66 3.52 -4.88 3.37
N SER A 67 3.29 -4.65 4.66
CA SER A 67 2.45 -5.51 5.50
C SER A 67 1.00 -5.59 5.00
N ALA A 68 0.46 -4.47 4.50
CA ALA A 68 -0.86 -4.40 3.85
C ALA A 68 -0.94 -5.25 2.57
N LEU A 69 0.21 -5.47 1.91
CA LEU A 69 0.34 -6.35 0.74
C LEU A 69 0.77 -7.77 1.15
N ARG A 70 0.61 -8.16 2.41
CA ARG A 70 1.09 -9.47 2.91
C ARG A 70 2.58 -9.67 2.63
N TYR A 71 3.39 -8.63 2.75
CA TYR A 71 4.84 -8.66 2.54
C TYR A 71 5.27 -9.12 1.14
N VAL A 72 4.56 -8.63 0.11
CA VAL A 72 5.10 -8.53 -1.26
C VAL A 72 5.44 -7.07 -1.55
N THR A 73 6.27 -6.83 -2.57
CA THR A 73 6.60 -5.48 -3.01
C THR A 73 5.49 -4.91 -3.91
N PRO A 74 5.37 -3.58 -4.04
CA PRO A 74 4.40 -2.97 -4.95
C PRO A 74 4.57 -3.45 -6.39
N SER A 75 5.81 -3.57 -6.87
CA SER A 75 6.10 -4.08 -8.22
C SER A 75 5.63 -5.53 -8.40
N GLN A 76 5.90 -6.42 -7.44
CA GLN A 76 5.41 -7.80 -7.49
C GLN A 76 3.88 -7.90 -7.52
N ARG A 77 3.19 -7.00 -6.80
CA ARG A 77 1.73 -6.92 -6.88
C ARG A 77 1.27 -6.40 -8.24
N HIS A 78 1.91 -5.35 -8.74
CA HIS A 78 1.57 -4.73 -10.02
C HIS A 78 1.74 -5.70 -11.19
N ASN A 79 2.81 -6.48 -11.19
CA ASN A 79 3.12 -7.47 -12.21
C ASN A 79 2.32 -8.78 -12.09
N GLY A 80 1.45 -8.91 -11.07
CA GLY A 80 0.66 -10.12 -10.84
C GLY A 80 1.43 -11.30 -10.18
N GLU A 81 2.70 -11.13 -9.88
CA GLU A 81 3.58 -12.15 -9.28
C GLU A 81 3.14 -12.54 -7.86
N ALA A 82 2.44 -11.64 -7.16
CA ALA A 82 2.00 -11.85 -5.79
C ALA A 82 1.19 -13.15 -5.58
N LYS A 83 0.40 -13.58 -6.57
CA LYS A 83 -0.38 -14.82 -6.47
C LYS A 83 0.52 -16.05 -6.27
N GLY A 84 1.58 -16.16 -7.08
CA GLY A 84 2.54 -17.26 -6.99
C GLY A 84 3.33 -17.22 -5.68
N ILE A 85 3.82 -16.03 -5.31
CA ILE A 85 4.59 -15.83 -4.07
C ILE A 85 3.77 -16.24 -2.83
N LEU A 86 2.50 -15.85 -2.78
CA LEU A 86 1.63 -16.13 -1.64
C LEU A 86 1.18 -17.59 -1.59
N ALA A 87 1.05 -18.26 -2.74
CA ALA A 87 0.82 -19.70 -2.81
C ALA A 87 2.01 -20.50 -2.26
N GLN A 88 3.23 -20.22 -2.72
CA GLN A 88 4.45 -20.87 -2.20
C GLN A 88 4.62 -20.64 -0.69
N ARG A 89 4.34 -19.40 -0.23
CA ARG A 89 4.42 -19.09 1.20
C ARG A 89 3.39 -19.88 2.02
N ARG A 90 2.21 -20.17 1.46
CA ARG A 90 1.21 -21.02 2.13
C ARG A 90 1.78 -22.41 2.37
N GLU A 91 2.36 -23.04 1.36
CA GLU A 91 2.96 -24.37 1.47
C GLU A 91 4.03 -24.44 2.57
N VAL A 92 4.90 -23.43 2.64
CA VAL A 92 5.92 -23.32 3.69
C VAL A 92 5.29 -23.24 5.08
N PHE A 93 4.25 -22.41 5.25
CA PHE A 93 3.57 -22.24 6.54
C PHE A 93 2.84 -23.51 6.96
N GLU A 94 2.16 -24.19 6.04
CA GLU A 94 1.48 -25.46 6.30
C GLU A 94 2.47 -26.56 6.70
N ALA A 95 3.56 -26.71 5.96
CA ALA A 95 4.60 -27.69 6.28
C ALA A 95 5.27 -27.41 7.63
N ALA A 96 5.48 -26.13 7.97
CA ALA A 96 6.02 -25.73 9.26
C ALA A 96 5.05 -26.06 10.40
N LYS A 97 3.75 -25.80 10.21
CA LYS A 97 2.70 -26.12 11.18
C LYS A 97 2.53 -27.62 11.38
N GLN A 98 2.57 -28.40 10.30
CA GLN A 98 2.51 -29.87 10.39
C GLN A 98 3.68 -30.46 11.16
N ARG A 99 4.88 -29.87 11.04
CA ARG A 99 6.08 -30.33 11.75
C ARG A 99 6.05 -30.03 13.25
N HIS A 100 5.47 -28.89 13.63
CA HIS A 100 5.48 -28.39 15.01
C HIS A 100 4.12 -27.83 15.42
N PRO A 101 3.05 -28.64 15.44
CA PRO A 101 1.69 -28.15 15.70
C PRO A 101 1.56 -27.42 17.04
N GLU A 102 2.37 -27.78 18.04
CA GLU A 102 2.43 -27.14 19.36
C GLU A 102 2.79 -25.65 19.33
N ARG A 103 3.43 -25.16 18.26
CA ARG A 103 3.78 -23.74 18.10
C ARG A 103 2.65 -22.89 17.49
N TRP A 104 1.52 -23.51 17.11
CA TRP A 104 0.39 -22.83 16.50
C TRP A 104 -0.85 -22.95 17.39
N SER A 105 -1.43 -21.80 17.75
CA SER A 105 -2.71 -21.74 18.46
C SER A 105 -3.93 -21.93 17.53
N GLY A 106 -3.73 -21.90 16.21
CA GLY A 106 -4.82 -21.94 15.24
C GLY A 106 -4.33 -22.13 13.81
N ASP A 107 -5.08 -21.58 12.85
CA ASP A 107 -4.72 -21.69 11.45
C ASP A 107 -3.47 -20.86 11.08
N ILE A 108 -2.86 -21.16 9.92
CA ILE A 108 -1.79 -20.34 9.39
C ILE A 108 -2.28 -18.92 9.10
N ARG A 109 -1.33 -17.99 8.99
CA ARG A 109 -1.63 -16.59 8.69
C ARG A 109 -2.44 -16.45 7.40
N LYS A 110 -3.43 -15.53 7.38
CA LYS A 110 -4.15 -15.14 6.16
C LYS A 110 -3.17 -14.53 5.13
N LEU A 111 -2.99 -15.21 4.01
CA LEU A 111 -2.09 -14.83 2.91
C LEU A 111 -2.83 -14.31 1.66
N SER A 112 -4.13 -14.02 1.73
CA SER A 112 -4.84 -13.39 0.60
C SER A 112 -4.67 -11.87 0.58
N LEU A 113 -4.61 -11.32 -0.63
CA LEU A 113 -4.67 -9.88 -0.89
C LEU A 113 -6.13 -9.43 -0.98
N PRO A 114 -6.47 -8.20 -0.55
CA PRO A 114 -7.77 -7.61 -0.82
C PRO A 114 -7.90 -7.30 -2.31
N GLU A 115 -9.00 -7.72 -2.91
CA GLU A 115 -9.35 -7.43 -4.31
C GLU A 115 -9.72 -5.97 -4.48
N ILE A 116 -10.53 -5.45 -3.55
CA ILE A 116 -11.02 -4.06 -3.54
C ILE A 116 -10.60 -3.40 -2.22
N VAL A 117 -10.19 -2.14 -2.30
CA VAL A 117 -9.92 -1.29 -1.15
C VAL A 117 -10.69 0.01 -1.33
N HIS A 118 -11.32 0.49 -0.26
CA HIS A 118 -12.07 1.74 -0.25
C HIS A 118 -11.31 2.77 0.57
N LEU A 119 -11.16 3.98 0.03
CA LEU A 119 -10.56 5.11 0.77
C LEU A 119 -11.54 5.67 1.79
N ASN A 120 -12.82 5.78 1.39
CA ASN A 120 -13.95 6.17 2.22
C ASN A 120 -15.12 5.24 1.85
N PRO A 121 -15.32 4.10 2.52
CA PRO A 121 -16.50 3.28 2.29
C PRO A 121 -17.76 4.07 2.68
N GLU A 122 -18.86 3.86 1.94
CA GLU A 122 -20.16 4.36 2.37
C GLU A 122 -20.48 3.78 3.75
N ARG A 123 -20.96 4.62 4.67
CA ARG A 123 -21.40 4.13 5.97
C ARG A 123 -22.69 3.35 5.76
N ASP A 124 -22.77 2.16 6.34
CA ASP A 124 -24.04 1.46 6.45
C ASP A 124 -25.06 2.40 7.09
N PRO A 125 -26.30 2.44 6.59
CA PRO A 125 -27.34 3.27 7.18
C PRO A 125 -27.49 2.87 8.66
N VAL A 126 -27.32 3.85 9.55
CA VAL A 126 -27.53 3.65 10.99
C VAL A 126 -28.98 3.19 11.17
N PRO A 127 -29.25 2.03 11.78
CA PRO A 127 -30.61 1.62 12.08
C PRO A 127 -31.31 2.74 12.84
N GLN A 128 -32.43 3.22 12.31
CA GLN A 128 -33.22 4.26 12.93
C GLN A 128 -33.65 3.73 14.30
N ALA A 129 -33.12 4.33 15.38
CA ALA A 129 -33.48 3.92 16.73
C ALA A 129 -35.00 4.02 16.86
N ALA A 130 -35.65 2.90 17.21
CA ALA A 130 -37.06 2.91 17.55
C ALA A 130 -37.24 3.92 18.69
N GLY A 131 -38.07 4.94 18.45
CA GLY A 131 -38.37 5.96 19.44
C GLY A 131 -38.84 5.32 20.74
N PHE A 132 -38.33 5.85 21.85
CA PHE A 132 -38.90 5.62 23.18
C PHE A 132 -40.28 6.28 23.28
#